data_AF-A0A914WWH5-F1
#
_entry.id   AF-A0A914WWH5-F1
#
_cell.length_a   1.000
_cell.length_b   1.000
_cell.length_c   1.000
_cell.angle_alpha   90.00
_cell.angle_beta   90.00
_cell.angle_gamma   90.00
#
_symmetry.space_group_name_H-M   'P 1'
#
loop_
_entity.id
_entity.type
_entity.pdbx_description
1 polymer ?
#
loop_
_entity_poly.entity_id
_entity_poly.type
_entity_poly.pdbx_seq_one_letter_code
_entity_poly.pdbx_strand_id
1 'polypeptide(L)'
;MSAKDLKSMIDMVTSSTLDSLFREEHLRDDLIFCLGSATFDNARIAELRQQIVQAIKSEVAGTVDEIIAEDHILERIDQLKKHIVASEAKYGKNRRAWRPIGVPASDSYAHIRPHLVDYQQRLQQIAVQLEADVKKKSAEVELGRREVERRVSEIK
;
A
#
# COMPACT_ATOMS: atom_id res chain seq x y z
N MET A 1 7.01 -13.25 -0.32
CA MET A 1 6.06 -13.39 -1.44
C MET A 1 6.65 -12.82 -2.71
N SER A 2 7.28 -13.67 -3.50
CA SER A 2 7.75 -13.42 -4.86
C SER A 2 6.63 -13.70 -5.88
N ALA A 3 6.79 -13.28 -7.13
CA ALA A 3 5.87 -13.65 -8.22
C ALA A 3 5.73 -15.16 -8.37
N LYS A 4 6.82 -15.89 -8.14
CA LYS A 4 6.88 -17.35 -8.15
C LYS A 4 6.02 -17.95 -7.03
N ASP A 5 5.99 -17.32 -5.85
CA ASP A 5 5.18 -17.79 -4.72
C ASP A 5 3.68 -17.64 -5.02
N LEU A 6 3.28 -16.51 -5.63
CA LEU A 6 1.89 -16.25 -5.99
C LEU A 6 1.41 -17.24 -7.07
N LYS A 7 2.19 -17.41 -8.14
CA LYS A 7 1.89 -18.40 -9.19
C LYS A 7 1.82 -19.81 -8.62
N SER A 8 2.75 -20.19 -7.74
CA SER A 8 2.74 -21.50 -7.10
C SER A 8 1.51 -21.75 -6.24
N MET A 9 0.99 -20.73 -5.54
CA MET A 9 -0.26 -20.85 -4.77
C MET A 9 -1.47 -21.02 -5.69
N ILE A 10 -1.52 -20.25 -6.77
CA ILE A 10 -2.59 -20.33 -7.77
C ILE A 10 -2.59 -21.70 -8.46
N ASP A 11 -1.43 -22.20 -8.86
CA ASP A 11 -1.27 -23.53 -9.46
C ASP A 11 -1.73 -24.64 -8.50
N MET A 12 -1.40 -24.51 -7.21
CA MET A 12 -1.81 -25.47 -6.18
C MET A 12 -3.33 -25.48 -6.00
N VAL A 13 -3.95 -24.31 -5.87
CA VAL A 13 -5.41 -24.19 -5.69
C VAL A 13 -6.15 -24.66 -6.94
N THR A 14 -5.67 -24.27 -8.13
CA THR A 14 -6.26 -24.67 -9.41
C THR A 14 -6.16 -26.18 -9.59
N SER A 15 -5.00 -26.78 -9.32
CA SER A 15 -4.82 -28.23 -9.42
C SER A 15 -5.71 -28.97 -8.42
N SER A 16 -5.73 -28.56 -7.15
CA SER A 16 -6.57 -29.19 -6.13
C SER A 16 -8.07 -29.08 -6.45
N THR A 17 -8.51 -27.96 -7.03
CA THR A 17 -9.91 -27.75 -7.40
C THR A 17 -10.29 -28.61 -8.60
N LEU A 18 -9.44 -28.64 -9.63
CA LEU A 18 -9.67 -29.44 -10.83
C LEU A 18 -9.63 -30.94 -10.55
N ASP A 19 -8.73 -31.39 -9.67
CA ASP A 19 -8.69 -32.80 -9.25
C ASP A 19 -9.94 -33.21 -8.46
N SER A 20 -10.57 -32.27 -7.75
CA SER A 20 -11.83 -32.51 -7.03
C SER A 20 -13.05 -32.51 -7.96
N LEU A 21 -13.13 -31.55 -8.89
CA LEU A 21 -14.26 -31.39 -9.81
C LEU A 21 -14.25 -32.45 -10.92
N PHE A 22 -13.08 -32.76 -11.46
CA PHE A 22 -12.90 -33.70 -12.57
C PHE A 22 -12.36 -35.04 -12.07
N ARG A 23 -12.92 -35.60 -11.00
CA ARG A 23 -12.64 -37.00 -10.65
C ARG A 23 -13.15 -37.91 -11.77
N GLU A 24 -12.39 -38.93 -12.12
CA GLU A 24 -12.75 -39.84 -13.22
C GLU A 24 -14.12 -40.49 -13.02
N GLU A 25 -14.45 -40.86 -11.77
CA GLU A 25 -15.74 -41.45 -11.42
C GLU A 25 -16.90 -40.49 -11.68
N HIS A 26 -16.81 -39.24 -11.20
CA HIS A 26 -17.85 -38.24 -11.40
C HIS A 26 -17.99 -37.85 -12.88
N LEU A 27 -16.87 -37.70 -13.59
CA LEU A 27 -16.89 -37.35 -15.00
C LEU A 27 -17.57 -38.45 -15.82
N ARG A 28 -17.32 -39.71 -15.48
CA ARG A 28 -17.93 -40.86 -16.13
C ARG A 28 -19.43 -40.89 -15.88
N ASP A 29 -19.86 -40.71 -14.64
CA ASP A 29 -21.29 -40.70 -14.28
C ASP A 29 -22.03 -39.54 -14.96
N ASP A 30 -21.44 -38.35 -14.98
CA ASP A 30 -22.00 -37.16 -15.66
C ASP A 30 -22.08 -37.35 -17.18
N LEU A 31 -21.08 -37.98 -17.80
CA LEU A 31 -21.08 -38.25 -19.24
C LEU A 31 -22.11 -39.32 -19.62
N ILE A 32 -22.26 -40.38 -18.81
CA ILE A 32 -23.30 -41.40 -19.01
C ILE A 32 -24.69 -40.80 -18.84
N PHE A 33 -24.86 -39.90 -17.86
CA PHE A 33 -26.12 -39.19 -17.63
C PHE A 33 -26.46 -38.25 -18.80
N CYS A 34 -25.51 -37.45 -19.27
CA CYS A 34 -25.76 -36.43 -20.30
C CYS A 34 -25.87 -37.01 -21.72
N LEU A 35 -25.07 -38.02 -22.05
CA LEU A 35 -24.91 -38.53 -23.43
C LEU A 35 -25.54 -39.92 -23.61
N GLY A 36 -26.15 -40.48 -22.56
CA GLY A 36 -26.73 -41.82 -22.54
C GLY A 36 -25.68 -42.92 -22.45
N SER A 37 -26.13 -44.18 -22.48
CA SER A 37 -25.28 -45.39 -22.39
C SER A 37 -24.46 -45.65 -23.67
N ALA A 38 -23.95 -44.60 -24.31
CA ALA A 38 -22.90 -44.76 -25.30
C ALA A 38 -21.69 -45.40 -24.59
N THR A 39 -21.09 -46.42 -25.20
CA THR A 39 -19.91 -47.10 -24.68
C THR A 39 -18.72 -46.14 -24.71
N PHE A 40 -18.61 -45.31 -23.68
CA PHE A 40 -17.40 -44.53 -23.44
C PHE A 40 -16.31 -45.49 -22.99
N ASP A 41 -15.29 -45.66 -23.82
CA ASP A 41 -14.07 -46.32 -23.42
C ASP A 41 -13.42 -45.49 -22.30
N ASN A 42 -12.99 -46.15 -21.21
CA ASN A 42 -12.30 -45.50 -20.09
C ASN A 42 -11.06 -44.73 -20.58
N ALA A 43 -10.39 -45.22 -21.64
CA ALA A 43 -9.27 -44.51 -22.25
C ALA A 43 -9.69 -43.14 -22.83
N ARG A 44 -10.88 -43.06 -23.43
CA ARG A 44 -11.40 -41.82 -24.01
C ARG A 44 -11.85 -40.83 -22.94
N ILE A 45 -12.40 -41.32 -21.82
CA ILE A 45 -12.75 -40.49 -20.66
C ILE A 45 -11.50 -39.88 -20.02
N ALA A 46 -10.44 -40.68 -19.85
CA ALA A 46 -9.17 -40.19 -19.31
C ALA A 46 -8.52 -39.13 -20.24
N GLU A 47 -8.58 -39.33 -21.56
CA GLU A 47 -8.09 -38.36 -22.54
C GLU A 47 -8.89 -37.05 -22.49
N LEU A 48 -10.22 -37.11 -22.47
CA LEU A 48 -11.09 -35.95 -22.34
C LEU A 48 -10.84 -35.19 -21.03
N ARG A 49 -10.70 -35.92 -19.92
CA ARG A 49 -10.35 -35.35 -18.62
C ARG A 49 -9.03 -34.58 -18.71
N GLN A 50 -8.00 -35.19 -19.28
CA GLN A 50 -6.68 -34.55 -19.42
C GLN A 50 -6.77 -33.28 -20.27
N GLN A 51 -7.50 -33.32 -21.39
CA GLN A 51 -7.70 -32.16 -22.26
C GLN A 51 -8.43 -31.02 -21.55
N ILE A 52 -9.53 -31.31 -20.85
CA ILE A 52 -10.32 -30.31 -20.11
C ILE A 52 -9.48 -29.69 -18.99
N VAL A 53 -8.82 -30.52 -18.18
CA VAL A 53 -7.96 -30.04 -17.08
C VAL A 53 -6.83 -29.17 -17.62
N GLN A 54 -6.19 -29.56 -18.71
CA GLN A 54 -5.10 -28.79 -19.30
C GLN A 54 -5.59 -27.47 -19.90
N ALA A 55 -6.73 -27.47 -20.58
CA ALA A 55 -7.34 -26.26 -21.15
C ALA A 55 -7.69 -25.26 -20.04
N ILE A 56 -8.35 -25.72 -18.96
CA ILE A 56 -8.70 -24.85 -17.84
C ILE A 56 -7.45 -24.32 -17.14
N LYS A 57 -6.41 -25.16 -16.93
CA LYS A 57 -5.14 -24.69 -16.34
C LYS A 57 -4.48 -23.60 -17.18
N SER A 58 -4.46 -23.75 -18.49
CA SER A 58 -3.89 -22.74 -19.39
C SER A 58 -4.67 -21.43 -19.35
N GLU A 59 -6.01 -21.49 -19.36
CA GLU A 59 -6.88 -20.32 -19.32
C GLU A 59 -6.75 -19.57 -17.99
N VAL A 60 -6.75 -20.29 -16.87
CA VAL A 60 -6.57 -19.73 -15.54
C VAL A 60 -5.19 -19.08 -15.41
N ALA A 61 -4.14 -19.74 -15.89
CA ALA A 61 -2.79 -19.18 -15.87
C ALA A 61 -2.68 -17.90 -16.70
N GLY A 62 -3.30 -17.88 -17.88
CA GLY A 62 -3.36 -16.68 -18.73
C GLY A 62 -4.08 -15.52 -18.06
N THR A 63 -5.29 -15.77 -17.54
CA THR A 63 -6.10 -14.76 -16.82
C THR A 63 -5.36 -14.20 -15.61
N VAL A 64 -4.66 -15.06 -14.86
CA VAL A 64 -3.88 -14.65 -13.70
C VAL A 64 -2.71 -13.76 -14.10
N ASP A 65 -2.02 -14.09 -15.19
CA ASP A 65 -0.91 -13.28 -15.69
C ASP A 65 -1.38 -11.91 -16.18
N GLU A 66 -2.57 -11.85 -16.81
CA GLU A 66 -3.22 -10.59 -17.18
C GLU A 66 -3.55 -9.75 -15.94
N ILE A 67 -4.22 -10.31 -14.92
CA ILE A 67 -4.54 -9.61 -13.67
C ILE A 67 -3.27 -9.10 -12.98
N ILE A 68 -2.22 -9.93 -12.92
CA ILE A 68 -0.94 -9.53 -12.32
C ILE A 68 -0.33 -8.33 -13.04
N ALA A 69 -0.42 -8.31 -14.38
CA ALA A 69 0.11 -7.25 -15.21
C ALA A 69 -0.73 -5.96 -15.13
N GLU A 70 -2.05 -6.06 -15.29
CA GLU A 70 -2.98 -4.92 -15.29
C GLU A 70 -2.98 -4.18 -13.95
N ASP A 71 -3.06 -4.91 -12.84
CA ASP A 71 -3.10 -4.31 -11.51
C ASP A 71 -1.72 -3.97 -10.93
N HIS A 72 -0.64 -4.24 -11.69
CA HIS A 72 0.74 -4.08 -11.24
C HIS A 72 0.99 -4.74 -9.87
N ILE A 73 0.41 -5.93 -9.66
CA ILE A 73 0.33 -6.58 -8.34
C ILE A 73 1.73 -6.78 -7.74
N LEU A 74 2.70 -7.19 -8.56
CA LEU A 74 4.07 -7.44 -8.11
C LEU A 74 4.77 -6.17 -7.62
N GLU A 75 4.56 -5.05 -8.30
CA GLU A 75 5.12 -3.76 -7.91
C GLU A 75 4.50 -3.28 -6.59
N ARG A 76 3.17 -3.40 -6.45
CA ARG A 76 2.46 -3.03 -5.22
C ARG A 76 2.89 -3.88 -4.03
N ILE A 77 3.11 -5.19 -4.23
CA ILE A 77 3.65 -6.08 -3.20
C ILE A 77 5.07 -5.66 -2.80
N ASP A 78 5.92 -5.27 -3.75
CA ASP A 78 7.28 -4.82 -3.46
C ASP A 78 7.28 -3.49 -2.70
N GLN A 79 6.44 -2.54 -3.10
CA GLN A 79 6.23 -1.29 -2.37
C GLN A 79 5.73 -1.55 -0.94
N LEU A 80 4.76 -2.45 -0.76
CA LEU A 80 4.26 -2.80 0.56
C LEU A 80 5.37 -3.36 1.46
N LYS A 81 6.24 -4.24 0.94
CA LYS A 81 7.40 -4.75 1.71
C LYS A 81 8.34 -3.62 2.11
N LYS A 82 8.67 -2.71 1.20
CA LYS A 82 9.52 -1.55 1.48
C LYS A 82 8.91 -0.69 2.59
N HIS A 83 7.60 -0.46 2.56
CA HIS A 83 6.89 0.28 3.61
C HIS A 83 6.89 -0.45 4.97
N ILE A 84 6.73 -1.77 4.99
CA ILE A 84 6.81 -2.57 6.22
C ILE A 84 8.21 -2.44 6.84
N VAL A 85 9.26 -2.65 6.04
CA VAL A 85 10.66 -2.54 6.52
C VAL A 85 10.96 -1.13 7.03
N ALA A 86 10.56 -0.10 6.27
CA ALA A 86 10.75 1.30 6.69
C ALA A 86 9.97 1.63 7.99
N SER A 87 8.76 1.11 8.13
CA SER A 87 7.95 1.28 9.35
C SER A 87 8.57 0.59 10.56
N GLU A 88 9.06 -0.64 10.40
CA GLU A 88 9.74 -1.38 11.48
C GLU A 88 11.01 -0.66 11.92
N ALA A 89 11.78 -0.11 10.97
CA ALA A 89 12.98 0.68 11.28
C ALA A 89 12.65 1.97 12.04
N LYS A 90 11.55 2.66 11.69
CA LYS A 90 11.16 3.94 12.31
C LYS A 90 10.48 3.80 13.66
N TYR A 91 9.65 2.77 13.85
CA TYR A 91 8.79 2.66 15.03
C TYR A 91 9.08 1.43 15.91
N GLY A 92 9.95 0.53 15.48
CA GLY A 92 10.26 -0.73 16.15
C GLY A 92 9.30 -1.87 15.77
N LYS A 93 9.81 -3.10 15.87
CA LYS A 93 8.99 -4.31 15.64
C LYS A 93 7.87 -4.41 16.68
N ASN A 94 6.70 -4.89 16.27
CA ASN A 94 5.52 -5.12 17.11
C ASN A 94 4.83 -3.88 17.72
N ARG A 95 5.13 -2.66 17.23
CA ARG A 95 4.29 -1.51 17.60
C ARG A 95 2.93 -1.59 16.90
N ARG A 96 1.87 -1.38 17.69
CA ARG A 96 0.51 -1.22 17.14
C ARG A 96 0.46 0.07 16.34
N ALA A 97 0.45 -0.07 15.02
CA ALA A 97 0.24 1.06 14.12
C ALA A 97 -1.19 1.59 14.29
N TRP A 98 -1.36 2.90 14.06
CA TRP A 98 -2.67 3.53 14.05
C TRP A 98 -3.57 2.88 12.98
N ARG A 99 -4.87 2.82 13.26
CA ARG A 99 -5.91 2.33 12.35
C ARG A 99 -7.06 3.31 12.38
N PRO A 100 -7.71 3.58 11.24
CA PRO A 100 -8.90 4.41 11.20
C PRO A 100 -10.00 3.77 12.05
N ILE A 101 -10.69 4.59 12.83
CA ILE A 101 -11.79 4.14 13.69
C ILE A 101 -13.15 4.23 12.98
N GLY A 102 -13.17 4.74 11.74
CA GLY A 102 -14.39 4.89 10.94
C GLY A 102 -15.14 6.18 11.25
N VAL A 103 -14.49 7.14 11.91
CA VAL A 103 -15.04 8.48 12.20
C VAL A 103 -14.22 9.48 11.39
N PRO A 104 -14.71 9.94 10.23
CA PRO A 104 -13.90 10.73 9.30
C PRO A 104 -13.22 11.94 9.93
N ALA A 105 -13.93 12.71 10.77
CA ALA A 105 -13.37 13.88 11.44
C ALA A 105 -12.17 13.51 12.34
N SER A 106 -12.31 12.44 13.13
CA SER A 106 -11.24 11.96 14.02
C SER A 106 -10.08 11.35 13.23
N ASP A 107 -10.37 10.61 12.17
CA ASP A 107 -9.37 9.95 11.34
C ASP A 107 -8.54 10.96 10.55
N SER A 108 -9.19 11.96 9.94
CA SER A 108 -8.52 13.06 9.25
C SER A 108 -7.68 13.89 10.23
N TYR A 109 -8.24 14.22 11.41
CA TYR A 109 -7.49 14.98 12.41
C TYR A 109 -6.25 14.22 12.90
N ALA A 110 -6.38 12.92 13.19
CA ALA A 110 -5.25 12.09 13.59
C ALA A 110 -4.15 12.04 12.54
N HIS A 111 -4.52 12.02 11.25
CA HIS A 111 -3.57 12.03 10.14
C HIS A 111 -2.83 13.37 10.00
N ILE A 112 -3.53 14.49 10.17
CA ILE A 112 -2.97 15.83 9.91
C ILE A 112 -2.27 16.40 11.16
N ARG A 113 -2.63 15.93 12.36
CA ARG A 113 -2.10 16.44 13.65
C ARG A 113 -0.58 16.52 13.73
N PRO A 114 0.22 15.52 13.29
CA PRO A 114 1.68 15.64 13.33
C PRO A 114 2.18 16.87 12.55
N HIS A 115 1.62 17.13 11.38
CA HIS A 115 1.98 18.30 10.58
C HIS A 115 1.58 19.61 11.27
N LEU A 116 0.40 19.67 11.91
CA LEU A 116 -0.02 20.84 12.66
C LEU A 116 0.93 21.16 13.81
N VAL A 117 1.42 20.14 14.52
CA VAL A 117 2.39 20.30 15.61
C VAL A 117 3.72 20.84 15.05
N ASP A 118 4.21 20.31 13.94
CA ASP A 118 5.44 20.81 13.29
C ASP A 118 5.30 22.27 12.85
N TYR A 119 4.15 22.64 12.25
CA TYR A 119 3.86 24.01 11.87
C TYR A 119 3.81 24.94 13.08
N GLN A 120 3.16 24.51 14.16
CA GLN A 120 3.08 25.29 15.39
C GLN A 120 4.47 25.57 15.96
N GLN A 121 5.34 24.56 16.04
CA GLN A 121 6.72 24.72 16.51
C GLN A 121 7.52 25.68 15.62
N ARG A 122 7.38 25.56 14.30
CA ARG A 122 8.04 26.46 13.35
C ARG A 122 7.58 27.91 13.50
N LEU A 123 6.28 28.14 13.68
CA LEU A 123 5.73 29.47 13.91
C LEU A 123 6.24 30.08 15.22
N GLN A 124 6.36 29.28 16.28
CA GLN A 124 6.95 29.73 17.54
C GLN A 124 8.42 30.15 17.37
N GLN A 125 9.21 29.38 16.63
CA GLN A 125 10.60 29.75 16.33
C GLN A 125 10.69 31.07 15.56
N ILE A 126 9.83 31.28 14.57
CA ILE A 126 9.76 32.52 13.80
C ILE A 126 9.36 33.70 14.72
N ALA A 127 8.38 33.50 15.60
CA ALA A 127 7.96 34.55 16.54
C ALA A 127 9.10 34.98 17.46
N VAL A 128 9.84 34.02 18.05
CA VAL A 128 11.01 34.31 18.89
C VAL A 128 12.09 35.07 18.12
N GLN A 129 12.36 34.67 16.87
CA GLN A 129 13.34 35.35 16.02
C GLN A 129 12.93 36.80 15.74
N LEU A 130 11.66 37.02 15.41
CA LEU A 130 11.12 38.35 15.15
C LEU A 130 11.16 39.24 16.40
N GLU A 131 10.84 38.71 17.58
CA GLU A 131 10.96 39.45 18.83
C GLU A 131 12.40 39.89 19.12
N ALA A 132 13.37 39.01 18.87
CA ALA A 132 14.78 39.32 19.01
C ALA A 132 15.22 40.42 18.03
N ASP A 133 14.78 40.33 16.76
CA ASP A 133 15.11 41.29 15.72
C ASP A 133 14.48 42.67 16.00
N VAL A 134 13.22 42.70 16.45
CA VAL A 134 12.54 43.94 16.87
C VAL A 134 13.27 44.57 18.06
N LYS A 135 13.65 43.77 19.06
CA LYS A 135 14.40 44.27 20.23
C LYS A 135 15.73 44.88 19.80
N LYS A 136 16.48 44.19 18.92
CA LYS A 136 17.74 44.70 18.38
C LYS A 136 17.53 46.01 17.59
N LYS A 137 16.55 46.05 16.70
CA LYS A 137 16.25 47.24 15.90
C LYS A 137 15.79 48.42 16.75
N SER A 138 14.97 48.16 17.78
CA SER A 138 14.54 49.21 18.71
C SER A 138 15.71 49.84 19.46
N ALA A 139 16.69 49.03 19.89
CA ALA A 139 17.92 49.53 20.51
C ALA A 139 18.78 50.36 19.53
N GLU A 140 18.91 49.93 18.28
CA GLU A 140 19.61 50.69 17.22
C GLU A 140 18.94 52.06 16.97
N VAL A 141 17.61 52.10 16.91
CA VAL A 141 16.84 53.34 16.73
C VAL A 141 17.06 54.30 17.91
N GLU A 142 17.04 53.79 19.14
CA GLU A 142 17.19 54.63 20.33
C GLU A 142 18.62 55.17 20.50
N LEU A 143 19.63 54.42 20.07
CA LEU A 143 20.99 54.94 19.92
C LEU A 143 21.04 56.05 18.87
N GLY A 144 20.38 55.85 17.72
CA GLY A 144 20.28 56.86 16.66
C GLY A 144 19.60 58.15 17.14
N ARG A 145 18.50 58.04 17.89
CA ARG A 145 17.81 59.22 18.46
C ARG A 145 18.69 60.02 19.40
N ARG A 146 19.38 59.34 20.33
CA ARG A 146 20.31 60.00 21.27
C ARG A 146 21.44 60.73 20.56
N GLU A 147 22.00 60.14 19.51
CA GLU A 147 23.06 60.77 18.74
C GLU A 147 22.57 62.01 17.97
N VAL A 148 21.34 61.96 17.41
CA VAL A 148 20.72 63.13 16.79
C VAL A 148 20.48 64.24 17.80
N GLU A 149 19.91 63.93 18.97
CA GLU A 149 19.69 64.91 20.05
C GLU A 149 20.99 65.56 20.52
N ARG A 150 22.06 64.77 20.67
CA ARG A 150 23.40 65.27 21.00
C ARG A 150 23.90 66.28 19.96
N ARG A 151 23.87 65.92 18.68
CA ARG A 151 24.31 66.81 17.59
C ARG A 151 23.47 68.07 17.48
N VAL A 152 22.15 67.98 17.67
CA VAL A 152 21.27 69.16 17.67
C VAL A 152 21.61 70.11 18.82
N SER A 153 21.99 69.57 19.98
CA SER A 153 22.41 70.37 21.13
C SER A 153 23.77 71.03 20.94
N GLU A 154 24.67 70.44 20.14
CA GLU A 154 25.98 71.00 19.81
C GLU A 154 25.92 72.14 18.76
N ILE A 155 24.83 72.21 17.99
CA ILE A 155 24.63 73.22 16.94
C ILE A 155 23.92 74.48 17.49
N LYS A 156 23.18 74.36 18.60
CA LYS A 156 22.46 75.48 19.24
C LYS A 156 23.36 76.24 20.22
#